data_AF-Q84BB0-F1
#
_entry.id   AF-Q84BB0-F1
#
_cell.length_a   1.000
_cell.length_b   1.000
_cell.length_c   1.000
_cell.angle_alpha   90.00
_cell.angle_beta   90.00
_cell.angle_gamma   90.00
#
_symmetry.space_group_name_H-M   'P 1'
#
loop_
_entity.id
_entity.type
_entity.pdbx_description
1 polymer ?
#
loop_
_entity_poly.entity_id
_entity_poly.type
_entity_poly.pdbx_seq_one_letter_code
_entity_poly.pdbx_strand_id
1 'polypeptide(L)' 'MPLLRRGEPLSFSLQLPQLGNVDVRMVTLPANGWDVSLRFGKTAYEQLKGLRDNCRRSLADTLRAPVRLQFESREDEE' A
#
# COMPACT_ATOMS: atom_id res chain seq x y z
N MET A 1 -18.40 10.28 14.52
CA MET A 1 -17.18 9.47 14.28
C MET A 1 -17.54 8.43 13.23
N PRO A 2 -17.09 8.53 11.98
CA PRO A 2 -17.42 7.51 10.99
C PRO A 2 -16.74 6.21 11.43
N LEU A 3 -17.56 5.22 11.77
CA LEU A 3 -17.14 3.86 12.04
C LEU A 3 -16.79 3.25 10.69
N LEU A 4 -15.52 3.28 10.30
CA LEU A 4 -15.02 2.37 9.26
C LEU A 4 -15.44 0.96 9.69
N ARG A 5 -16.40 0.34 8.98
CA ARG A 5 -16.86 -0.98 9.37
C ARG A 5 -15.69 -1.93 9.18
N ARG A 6 -15.42 -2.77 10.19
CA ARG A 6 -14.43 -3.85 10.10
C ARG A 6 -14.66 -4.61 8.79
N GLY A 7 -13.68 -4.60 7.89
CA GLY A 7 -13.72 -5.32 6.62
C GLY A 7 -13.92 -4.48 5.35
N GLU A 8 -14.24 -3.19 5.44
CA GLU A 8 -14.35 -2.35 4.24
C GLU A 8 -12.96 -1.94 3.72
N PRO A 9 -12.67 -2.14 2.43
CA PRO A 9 -11.39 -1.75 1.85
C PRO A 9 -11.27 -0.22 1.86
N LEU A 10 -10.18 0.28 2.43
CA LEU A 10 -9.80 1.69 2.36
C LEU A 10 -8.92 1.88 1.12
N SER A 11 -9.41 2.63 0.14
CA SER A 11 -8.67 2.96 -1.07
C SER A 11 -8.48 4.46 -1.18
N PHE A 12 -7.26 4.91 -1.46
CA PHE A 12 -6.93 6.32 -1.66
C PHE A 12 -5.68 6.44 -2.53
N SER A 13 -5.49 7.59 -3.16
CA SER A 13 -4.30 7.86 -3.96
C SER A 13 -3.43 8.92 -3.27
N LEU A 14 -2.12 8.72 -3.30
CA LEU A 14 -1.13 9.67 -2.80
C LEU A 14 -0.37 10.26 -3.97
N GLN A 15 -0.18 11.57 -3.97
CA GLN A 15 0.72 12.23 -4.90
C GLN A 15 2.05 12.51 -4.20
N LEU A 16 3.07 11.77 -4.59
CA LEU A 16 4.41 11.86 -4.00
C LEU A 16 5.32 12.70 -4.90
N PRO A 17 6.06 13.68 -4.35
CA PRO A 17 6.83 14.63 -5.16
C PRO A 17 7.81 14.01 -6.17
N GLN A 18 8.42 12.87 -5.83
CA GLN A 18 9.42 12.19 -6.66
C GLN A 18 8.92 10.90 -7.32
N LEU A 19 7.83 10.32 -6.80
CA LEU A 19 7.35 9.00 -7.21
C LEU A 19 6.04 9.07 -8.00
N GLY A 20 5.44 10.26 -8.11
CA GLY A 20 4.19 10.47 -8.82
C GLY A 20 2.99 9.95 -8.04
N ASN A 21 1.97 9.51 -8.77
CA ASN A 21 0.74 8.98 -8.20
C ASN A 21 0.94 7.53 -7.74
N VAL A 22 0.56 7.27 -6.49
CA VAL A 22 0.57 5.94 -5.87
C VAL A 22 -0.82 5.62 -5.38
N ASP A 23 -1.44 4.61 -5.96
CA ASP A 23 -2.73 4.12 -5.49
C ASP A 23 -2.51 3.15 -4.33
N VAL A 24 -3.18 3.42 -3.22
CA VAL A 24 -3.10 2.64 -1.99
C VAL A 24 -4.43 1.97 -1.75
N ARG A 25 -4.38 0.66 -1.52
CA ARG A 25 -5.53 -0.12 -1.09
C ARG A 25 -5.17 -0.88 0.17
N MET A 26 -5.99 -0.73 1.20
CA MET A 26 -5.81 -1.38 2.49
C MET A 26 -7.06 -2.16 2.87
N VAL A 27 -6.88 -3.38 3.33
CA VAL A 27 -7.97 -4.25 3.81
C VAL A 27 -7.57 -4.83 5.15
N THR A 28 -8.48 -4.83 6.11
CA THR A 28 -8.25 -5.52 7.39
C THR A 28 -8.27 -7.03 7.18
N LEU A 29 -7.21 -7.71 7.61
CA LEU A 29 -7.12 -9.16 7.64
C LEU A 29 -7.64 -9.72 8.98
N PRO A 30 -7.97 -11.03 9.04
CA PRO A 30 -8.18 -11.72 10.32
C PRO A 30 -7.01 -11.51 11.29
N ALA A 31 -7.26 -11.60 12.59
CA ALA A 31 -6.27 -11.38 13.65
C ALA A 31 -5.64 -9.98 13.67
N ASN A 32 -6.41 -8.95 13.28
CA ASN A 32 -6.00 -7.53 13.29
C ASN A 32 -4.82 -7.21 12.34
N GLY A 33 -4.57 -8.03 11.32
CA GLY A 33 -3.58 -7.72 10.29
C GLY A 33 -4.11 -6.76 9.23
N TRP A 34 -3.21 -6.32 8.34
CA TRP A 34 -3.54 -5.52 7.17
C TRP A 34 -2.99 -6.16 5.90
N ASP A 35 -3.81 -6.21 4.87
CA ASP A 35 -3.37 -6.40 3.49
C ASP A 35 -3.27 -5.02 2.86
N VAL A 36 -2.08 -4.68 2.36
CA VAL A 36 -1.78 -3.38 1.77
C VAL A 36 -1.24 -3.61 0.37
N SER A 37 -1.93 -3.08 -0.62
CA SER A 37 -1.48 -2.99 -2.01
C SER A 37 -1.07 -1.55 -2.29
N LEU A 38 0.16 -1.37 -2.77
CA LEU A 38 0.66 -0.11 -3.30
C LEU A 38 0.89 -0.27 -4.80
N ARG A 39 0.18 0.52 -5.60
CA ARG A 39 0.33 0.54 -7.04
C ARG A 39 1.04 1.80 -7.47
N PHE A 40 2.19 1.62 -8.12
CA PHE A 40 3.08 2.70 -8.56
C PHE A 40 3.09 2.77 -10.08
N GLY A 41 3.45 3.93 -10.66
CA GLY A 41 3.87 3.98 -12.06
C GLY A 41 5.08 3.08 -12.32
N LYS A 42 5.25 2.59 -13.56
CA LYS A 42 6.28 1.61 -13.94
C LYS A 42 7.69 2.00 -13.47
N THR A 43 8.10 3.25 -13.69
CA THR A 43 9.41 3.76 -13.29
C THR A 43 9.61 3.76 -11.78
N ALA A 44 8.60 4.18 -11.01
CA ALA A 44 8.66 4.19 -9.55
C ALA A 44 8.66 2.77 -8.97
N TYR A 45 7.89 1.85 -9.56
CA TYR A 45 7.90 0.44 -9.18
C TYR A 45 9.30 -0.18 -9.34
N GLU A 46 9.96 0.04 -10.47
CA GLU A 46 11.30 -0.49 -10.73
C GLU A 46 12.35 0.01 -9.73
N GLN A 47 12.25 1.28 -9.30
CA GLN A 47 13.14 1.86 -8.28
C GLN A 47 12.85 1.29 -6.87
N LEU A 48 11.58 1.02 -6.55
CA LEU A 48 11.16 0.68 -5.19
C LEU A 48 10.99 -0.81 -4.93
N LYS A 49 10.89 -1.66 -5.95
CA LYS A 49 10.61 -3.11 -5.78
C LYS A 49 11.59 -3.80 -4.81
N GLY A 50 12.86 -3.38 -4.80
CA GLY A 50 13.89 -3.89 -3.88
C GLY A 50 13.71 -3.44 -2.42
N LEU A 51 12.97 -2.35 -2.17
CA LEU A 51 12.70 -1.79 -0.85
C LEU A 51 11.39 -2.31 -0.23
N ARG A 52 10.67 -3.23 -0.90
CA ARG A 52 9.36 -3.73 -0.45
C ARG A 52 9.39 -4.25 0.98
N ASP A 53 10.40 -5.04 1.37
CA ASP A 53 10.44 -5.59 2.74
C ASP A 53 10.72 -4.52 3.80
N ASN A 54 11.56 -3.53 3.49
CA ASN A 54 11.79 -2.38 4.37
C ASN A 54 10.49 -1.58 4.54
N CYS A 55 9.77 -1.31 3.44
CA CYS A 55 8.48 -0.62 3.46
C CYS A 55 7.44 -1.39 4.29
N ARG A 56 7.38 -2.72 4.13
CA ARG A 56 6.49 -3.59 4.92
C ARG A 56 6.77 -3.50 6.41
N ARG A 57 8.05 -3.53 6.81
CA ARG A 57 8.46 -3.38 8.21
C ARG A 57 8.06 -2.01 8.77
N SER A 58 8.32 -0.93 8.04
CA SER A 58 7.92 0.42 8.45
C SER A 58 6.40 0.56 8.60
N LEU A 59 5.62 -0.03 7.69
CA LEU A 59 4.15 -0.02 7.77
C LEU A 59 3.65 -0.86 8.95
N ALA A 60 4.24 -2.02 9.21
CA ALA A 60 3.86 -2.86 10.34
C ALA A 60 4.13 -2.18 11.69
N ASP A 61 5.27 -1.47 11.80
CA ASP A 61 5.60 -0.66 12.97
C ASP A 61 4.61 0.49 13.17
N THR A 62 4.35 1.26 12.09
CA THR A 62 3.43 2.40 12.10
C THR A 62 1.99 1.98 12.47
N LEU A 63 1.50 0.90 11.87
CA LEU A 63 0.15 0.38 12.11
C LEU A 63 0.04 -0.47 13.37
N ARG A 64 1.17 -0.80 14.03
CA ARG A 64 1.28 -1.70 15.18
C ARG A 64 0.56 -3.04 14.95
N ALA A 65 0.69 -3.57 13.74
CA ALA A 65 -0.05 -4.75 13.29
C ALA A 65 0.71 -5.52 12.19
N PRO A 66 0.49 -6.83 12.02
CA PRO A 66 1.05 -7.58 10.90
C PRO A 66 0.58 -7.01 9.55
N VAL A 67 1.51 -6.76 8.63
CA VAL A 67 1.22 -6.24 7.29
C VAL A 67 1.67 -7.23 6.22
N ARG A 68 0.75 -7.60 5.33
CA ARG A 68 1.02 -8.24 4.05
C ARG A 68 1.07 -7.14 2.99
N LEU A 69 2.25 -6.87 2.45
CA LEU A 69 2.48 -5.79 1.49
C LEU A 69 2.69 -6.33 0.08
N GLN A 70 1.96 -5.79 -0.88
CA GLN A 70 2.09 -6.07 -2.30
C GLN A 70 2.43 -4.77 -3.03
N PHE A 71 3.44 -4.84 -3.89
CA PHE A 71 3.75 -3.75 -4.82
C PHE A 71 3.23 -4.18 -6.19
N GLU A 72 2.47 -3.30 -6.82
CA GLU A 72 1.93 -3.48 -8.16
C GLU A 72 2.49 -2.36 -9.04
N SER A 73 2.81 -2.66 -10.28
CA SER A 73 3.00 -1.63 -11.30
C SER A 73 1.66 -1.34 -11.94
N ARG A 74 1.31 -0.06 -12.10
CA ARG A 74 0.32 0.35 -13.08
C ARG A 74 0.96 0.07 -14.44
N GLU A 75 0.43 -0.91 -15.16
CA GLU A 75 0.62 -0.92 -16.60
C GLU A 75 -0.03 0.38 -17.07
N ASP A 76 0.79 1.33 -17.49
CA ASP A 76 0.28 2.46 -18.25
C ASP A 76 -0.45 1.83 -19.45
N GLU A 77 -1.78 1.95 -19.49
CA GLU A 77 -2.57 1.62 -20.68
C GLU A 77 -2.02 2.52 -21.80
N GLU A 78 -1.13 1.96 -22.63
CA GLU A 78 -0.71 2.53 -23.92
C GLU A 78 -1.91 2.61 -24.88
#